data_AF-C3NLL9-F1
#
_entry.id   AF-C3NLL9-F1
#
_cell.length_a   1.000
_cell.length_b   1.000
_cell.length_c   1.000
_cell.angle_alpha   90.00
_cell.angle_beta   90.00
_cell.angle_gamma   90.00
#
_symmetry.space_group_name_H-M   'P 1'
#
loop_
_entity.id
_entity.type
_entity.pdbx_description
1 polymer ?
#
loop_
_entity_poly.entity_id
_entity_poly.type
_entity_poly.pdbx_seq_one_letter_code
_entity_poly.pdbx_strand_id
1 'polypeptide(L)'
;MSLELTLESILDKYQITDLSKLSQNIVGPVLTKDEFSYGVVEAIADDNPNTFKGVIDRGSYIRIVGERELVLNKSTLEEVLGREVRFPGEVEVRMSAFAGKIIVRGDYLKWYLEL
;
A
#
# COMPACT_ATOMS: atom_id res chain seq x y z
N MET A 1 -5.44 0.20 21.73
CA MET A 1 -4.32 -0.74 21.56
C MET A 1 -3.61 -0.28 20.30
N SER A 2 -2.39 0.26 20.38
CA SER A 2 -1.66 0.62 19.15
C SER A 2 -1.36 -0.68 18.41
N LEU A 3 -1.70 -0.74 17.12
CA LEU A 3 -1.21 -1.80 16.25
C LEU A 3 0.31 -1.70 16.22
N GLU A 4 1.03 -2.75 16.63
CA GLU A 4 2.47 -2.80 16.38
C GLU A 4 2.67 -3.03 14.89
N LEU A 5 3.06 -1.96 14.18
CA LEU A 5 3.34 -1.99 12.75
C LEU A 5 4.70 -2.65 12.51
N THR A 6 4.69 -3.98 12.36
CA THR A 6 5.88 -4.79 12.06
C THR A 6 5.73 -5.54 10.75
N LEU A 7 6.86 -5.91 10.12
CA LEU A 7 6.83 -6.75 8.92
C LEU A 7 6.06 -8.06 9.18
N GLU A 8 6.29 -8.69 10.33
CA GLU A 8 5.64 -9.94 10.71
C GLU A 8 4.11 -9.79 10.76
N SER A 9 3.62 -8.72 11.41
CA SER A 9 2.18 -8.44 11.47
C SER A 9 1.56 -8.24 10.09
N ILE A 10 2.27 -7.57 9.18
CA ILE A 10 1.80 -7.33 7.80
C ILE A 10 1.77 -8.62 7.00
N LEU A 11 2.80 -9.46 7.12
CA LEU A 11 2.87 -10.71 6.37
C LEU A 11 1.86 -11.74 6.90
N ASP A 12 1.64 -11.82 8.20
CA ASP A 12 0.62 -12.69 8.79
C ASP A 12 -0.79 -12.38 8.25
N LYS A 13 -1.11 -11.08 8.12
CA LYS A 13 -2.43 -10.64 7.62
C LYS A 13 -2.55 -10.71 6.10
N TYR A 14 -1.53 -10.30 5.36
CA TYR A 14 -1.68 -9.90 3.97
C TYR A 14 -0.72 -10.58 2.99
N GLN A 15 0.14 -11.50 3.44
CA GLN A 15 1.09 -12.11 2.53
C GLN A 15 0.40 -12.91 1.42
N ILE A 16 0.74 -12.57 0.18
CA ILE A 16 0.37 -13.37 -0.98
C ILE A 16 1.35 -14.54 -1.08
N THR A 17 0.85 -15.75 -0.82
CA THR A 17 1.65 -16.99 -0.85
C THR A 17 1.64 -17.68 -2.21
N ASP A 18 0.59 -17.48 -3.01
CA ASP A 18 0.44 -18.08 -4.35
C ASP A 18 0.26 -16.99 -5.42
N LEU A 19 1.37 -16.64 -6.07
CA LEU A 19 1.41 -15.63 -7.12
C LEU A 19 0.63 -16.03 -8.38
N SER A 20 0.37 -17.33 -8.60
CA SER A 20 -0.34 -17.81 -9.79
C SER A 20 -1.82 -17.41 -9.80
N LYS A 21 -2.37 -17.03 -8.64
CA LYS A 21 -3.76 -16.58 -8.48
C LYS A 21 -3.96 -15.09 -8.73
N LEU A 22 -2.90 -14.33 -8.96
CA LEU A 22 -3.02 -12.90 -9.26
C LEU A 22 -3.53 -12.69 -10.68
N SER A 23 -4.47 -11.75 -10.86
CA SER A 23 -4.91 -11.34 -12.18
C SER A 23 -3.79 -10.61 -12.93
N GLN A 24 -3.91 -10.51 -14.25
CA GLN A 24 -2.93 -9.75 -15.06
C GLN A 24 -3.05 -8.23 -14.85
N ASN A 25 -4.15 -7.77 -14.24
CA ASN A 25 -4.52 -6.37 -14.12
C ASN A 25 -4.15 -5.80 -12.74
N ILE A 26 -2.91 -6.01 -12.31
CA ILE A 26 -2.44 -5.56 -10.98
C ILE A 26 -1.89 -4.14 -11.01
N VAL A 27 -2.17 -3.40 -9.94
CA VAL A 27 -1.63 -2.07 -9.66
C VAL A 27 -1.09 -1.99 -8.24
N GLY A 28 -0.39 -0.90 -7.94
CA GLY A 28 0.00 -0.57 -6.57
C GLY A 28 1.46 -0.19 -6.41
N PRO A 29 1.83 0.35 -5.24
CA PRO A 29 3.17 0.82 -4.96
C PRO A 29 4.14 -0.32 -4.60
N VAL A 30 5.42 -0.05 -4.83
CA VAL A 30 6.56 -0.81 -4.31
C VAL A 30 7.26 0.10 -3.30
N LEU A 31 7.27 -0.29 -2.02
CA LEU A 31 7.77 0.52 -0.92
C LEU A 31 9.00 -0.12 -0.27
N THR A 32 9.93 0.72 0.19
CA THR A 32 10.97 0.29 1.13
C THR A 32 10.36 -0.29 2.39
N LYS A 33 11.06 -1.21 3.06
CA LYS A 33 10.56 -1.81 4.30
C LYS A 33 10.90 -0.96 5.52
N ASP A 34 9.92 -0.21 5.99
CA ASP A 34 9.96 0.48 7.27
C ASP A 34 8.57 0.53 7.91
N GLU A 35 8.52 0.93 9.18
CA GLU A 35 7.28 1.04 9.95
C GLU A 35 6.22 1.90 9.26
N PHE A 36 6.66 3.01 8.65
CA PHE A 36 5.77 3.88 7.89
C PHE A 36 5.11 3.14 6.71
N SER A 37 5.89 2.37 5.95
CA SER A 37 5.37 1.61 4.81
C SER A 37 4.41 0.49 5.24
N TYR A 38 4.56 -0.04 6.45
CA TYR A 38 3.58 -0.96 7.03
C TYR A 38 2.26 -0.25 7.36
N GLY A 39 2.32 0.98 7.88
CA GLY A 39 1.13 1.82 8.03
C GLY A 39 0.44 2.12 6.69
N VAL A 40 1.21 2.32 5.61
CA VAL A 40 0.65 2.45 4.26
C VAL A 40 -0.07 1.17 3.81
N VAL A 41 0.41 -0.02 4.17
CA VAL A 41 -0.29 -1.27 3.86
C VAL A 41 -1.65 -1.33 4.54
N GLU A 42 -1.72 -1.09 5.85
CA GLU A 42 -2.99 -1.13 6.61
C GLU A 42 -3.97 -0.09 6.04
N ALA A 43 -3.52 1.15 5.80
CA ALA A 43 -4.38 2.18 5.24
C ALA A 43 -4.90 1.82 3.83
N ILE A 44 -4.07 1.25 2.97
CA ILE A 44 -4.52 0.75 1.65
C ILE A 44 -5.49 -0.42 1.82
N ALA A 45 -5.27 -1.33 2.76
CA ALA A 45 -6.19 -2.44 2.99
C ALA A 45 -7.58 -1.94 3.41
N ASP A 46 -7.62 -0.93 4.31
CA ASP A 46 -8.85 -0.31 4.79
C ASP A 46 -9.58 0.50 3.71
N ASP A 47 -8.84 1.29 2.93
CA ASP A 47 -9.40 2.12 1.86
C ASP A 47 -9.92 1.29 0.66
N ASN A 48 -9.50 0.02 0.53
CA ASN A 48 -9.74 -0.80 -0.66
C ASN A 48 -10.23 -2.23 -0.35
N PRO A 49 -11.36 -2.40 0.37
CA PRO A 49 -11.82 -3.72 0.82
C PRO A 49 -12.12 -4.70 -0.32
N ASN A 50 -12.36 -4.20 -1.55
CA ASN A 50 -12.72 -5.01 -2.71
C ASN A 50 -11.54 -5.24 -3.68
N THR A 51 -10.60 -4.30 -3.76
CA THR A 51 -9.54 -4.33 -4.78
C THR A 51 -8.18 -4.67 -4.21
N PHE A 52 -7.93 -4.48 -2.91
CA PHE A 52 -6.69 -4.93 -2.27
C PHE A 52 -6.58 -6.46 -2.29
N LYS A 53 -5.41 -6.97 -2.67
CA LYS A 53 -5.13 -8.42 -2.76
C LYS A 53 -4.05 -8.89 -1.80
N GLY A 54 -3.29 -7.97 -1.21
CA GLY A 54 -2.25 -8.29 -0.25
C GLY A 54 -0.88 -7.72 -0.61
N VAL A 55 0.14 -8.33 -0.02
CA VAL A 55 1.54 -7.89 -0.06
C VAL A 55 2.44 -9.03 -0.53
N ILE A 56 3.40 -8.70 -1.39
CA ILE A 56 4.50 -9.59 -1.75
C ILE A 56 5.78 -9.08 -1.12
N ASP A 57 6.43 -9.91 -0.32
CA ASP A 57 7.77 -9.64 0.18
C ASP A 57 8.85 -10.01 -0.87
N ARG A 58 9.77 -9.07 -1.14
CA ARG A 58 10.94 -9.26 -2.02
C ARG A 58 12.28 -8.95 -1.32
N GLY A 59 12.35 -9.08 -0.01
CA GLY A 59 13.56 -8.88 0.77
C GLY A 59 13.72 -7.42 1.22
N SER A 60 14.24 -6.55 0.35
CA SER A 60 14.50 -5.13 0.71
C SER A 60 13.29 -4.21 0.54
N TYR A 61 12.25 -4.68 -0.17
CA TYR A 61 11.02 -3.94 -0.44
C TYR A 61 9.80 -4.85 -0.31
N ILE A 62 8.65 -4.23 -0.14
CA ILE A 62 7.33 -4.85 -0.24
C ILE A 62 6.62 -4.33 -1.48
N ARG A 63 5.84 -5.18 -2.13
CA ARG A 63 4.92 -4.79 -3.19
C ARG A 63 3.50 -4.94 -2.69
N ILE A 64 2.78 -3.83 -2.66
CA ILE A 64 1.36 -3.80 -2.37
C ILE A 64 0.61 -4.06 -3.67
N VAL A 65 -0.33 -5.01 -3.64
CA VAL A 65 -1.01 -5.49 -4.84
C VAL A 65 -2.51 -5.23 -4.71
N GLY A 66 -3.04 -4.52 -5.69
CA GLY A 66 -4.48 -4.39 -5.90
C GLY A 66 -4.88 -4.76 -7.31
N GLU A 67 -6.16 -5.05 -7.48
CA GLU A 67 -6.78 -5.36 -8.78
C GLU A 67 -7.38 -4.11 -9.40
N ARG A 68 -6.83 -3.70 -10.54
CA ARG A 68 -7.19 -2.54 -11.37
C ARG A 68 -7.04 -1.16 -10.71
N GLU A 69 -7.28 -1.04 -9.42
CA GLU A 69 -7.29 0.21 -8.68
C GLU A 69 -6.88 0.03 -7.22
N LEU A 70 -6.10 0.97 -6.69
CA LEU A 70 -5.88 1.21 -5.27
C LEU A 70 -5.92 2.70 -4.97
N VAL A 71 -6.53 3.08 -3.86
CA VAL A 71 -6.53 4.44 -3.30
C VAL A 71 -5.85 4.43 -1.94
N LEU A 72 -5.10 5.48 -1.61
CA LEU A 72 -4.60 5.73 -0.26
C LEU A 72 -5.05 7.12 0.14
N ASN A 73 -5.96 7.21 1.10
CA ASN A 73 -6.42 8.47 1.68
C ASN A 73 -5.44 8.92 2.77
N LYS A 74 -5.11 10.21 2.77
CA LYS A 74 -4.28 10.83 3.80
C LYS A 74 -4.87 10.61 5.20
N SER A 75 -6.18 10.79 5.34
CA SER A 75 -6.88 10.65 6.63
C SER A 75 -6.74 9.25 7.23
N THR A 76 -6.91 8.21 6.41
CA THR A 76 -6.78 6.81 6.85
C THR A 76 -5.35 6.51 7.28
N LEU A 77 -4.36 7.00 6.52
CA LEU A 77 -2.95 6.84 6.88
C LEU A 77 -2.58 7.55 8.19
N GLU A 78 -3.08 8.78 8.40
CA GLU A 78 -2.84 9.54 9.63
C GLU A 78 -3.49 8.87 10.85
N GLU A 79 -4.68 8.28 10.68
CA GLU A 79 -5.34 7.50 11.73
C GLU A 79 -4.52 6.25 12.10
N VAL A 80 -4.07 5.49 11.11
CA VAL A 80 -3.23 4.30 11.32
C VAL A 80 -1.91 4.65 12.01
N LEU A 81 -1.25 5.73 11.58
CA LEU A 81 0.05 6.15 12.13
C LEU A 81 -0.06 6.94 13.43
N GLY A 82 -1.24 7.43 13.79
CA GLY A 82 -1.47 8.28 14.95
C GLY A 82 -0.75 9.65 14.88
N ARG A 83 -0.45 10.14 13.69
CA ARG A 83 0.22 11.44 13.46
C ARG A 83 -0.12 12.03 12.10
N GLU A 84 0.10 13.33 11.96
CA GLU A 84 0.04 13.99 10.66
C GLU A 84 1.12 13.46 9.70
N VAL A 85 0.78 13.40 8.42
CA VAL A 85 1.65 12.95 7.33
C VAL A 85 1.78 14.04 6.27
N ARG A 86 3.01 14.30 5.81
CA ARG A 86 3.21 15.18 4.66
C ARG A 86 2.78 14.46 3.37
N PHE A 87 1.77 15.03 2.72
CA PHE A 87 1.08 14.45 1.58
C PHE A 87 0.82 15.54 0.51
N PRO A 88 1.41 15.45 -0.70
CA PRO A 88 2.42 14.50 -1.14
C PRO A 88 3.78 14.69 -0.43
N GLY A 89 4.54 13.61 -0.32
CA GLY A 89 5.92 13.64 0.17
C GLY A 89 6.37 12.32 0.79
N GLU A 90 5.82 11.95 1.94
CA GLU A 90 6.38 10.86 2.74
C GLU A 90 6.19 9.47 2.10
N VAL A 91 5.09 9.26 1.39
CA VAL A 91 4.82 7.99 0.69
C VAL A 91 5.72 7.88 -0.55
N GLU A 92 5.81 8.94 -1.33
CA GLU A 92 6.52 8.99 -2.60
C GLU A 92 8.03 8.83 -2.41
N VAL A 93 8.61 9.37 -1.34
CA VAL A 93 10.05 9.20 -1.02
C VAL A 93 10.41 7.73 -0.75
N ARG A 94 9.45 6.92 -0.27
CA ARG A 94 9.63 5.48 0.00
C ARG A 94 9.25 4.60 -1.19
N MET A 95 8.59 5.17 -2.19
CA MET A 95 8.06 4.44 -3.34
C MET A 95 9.14 4.29 -4.43
N SER A 96 9.81 3.14 -4.44
CA SER A 96 10.88 2.85 -5.39
C SER A 96 10.36 2.56 -6.81
N ALA A 97 9.14 2.06 -6.92
CA ALA A 97 8.42 1.81 -8.17
C ALA A 97 6.92 1.71 -7.91
N PHE A 98 6.11 1.60 -8.97
CA PHE A 98 4.69 1.24 -8.88
C PHE A 98 4.21 0.57 -10.17
N ALA A 99 3.07 -0.12 -10.10
CA ALA A 99 2.36 -0.65 -11.26
C ALA A 99 1.08 0.15 -11.54
N GLY A 100 0.77 0.35 -12.83
CA GLY A 100 -0.34 1.17 -13.31
C GLY A 100 0.04 2.64 -13.53
N LYS A 101 -0.96 3.50 -13.68
CA LYS A 101 -0.83 4.96 -13.63
C LYS A 101 -1.05 5.44 -12.20
N ILE A 102 -0.51 6.61 -11.87
CA ILE A 102 -0.66 7.21 -10.54
C ILE A 102 -1.28 8.62 -10.62
N ILE A 103 -2.21 8.91 -9.72
CA ILE A 103 -2.69 10.25 -9.41
C ILE A 103 -2.15 10.62 -8.02
N VAL A 104 -1.55 11.81 -7.93
CA VAL A 104 -1.03 12.37 -6.69
C VAL A 104 -1.82 13.65 -6.36
N ARG A 105 -2.46 13.69 -5.19
CA ARG A 105 -3.18 14.86 -4.65
C ARG A 105 -2.76 15.11 -3.20
N GLY A 106 -3.18 16.24 -2.63
CA GLY A 106 -2.85 16.61 -1.25
C GLY A 106 -3.56 15.76 -0.18
N ASP A 107 -4.57 15.02 -0.59
CA ASP A 107 -5.48 14.25 0.26
C ASP A 107 -5.55 12.76 -0.13
N TYR A 108 -5.13 12.37 -1.34
CA TYR A 108 -5.05 10.96 -1.73
C TYR A 108 -3.99 10.65 -2.79
N LEU A 109 -3.55 9.41 -2.81
CA LEU A 109 -2.86 8.76 -3.93
C LEU A 109 -3.79 7.74 -4.56
N LYS A 110 -3.72 7.56 -5.88
CA LYS A 110 -4.47 6.52 -6.58
C LYS A 110 -3.62 5.85 -7.65
N TRP A 111 -3.48 4.53 -7.57
CA TRP A 111 -2.92 3.68 -8.62
C TRP A 111 -4.04 3.03 -9.41
N TYR A 112 -3.99 3.07 -10.74
CA TYR A 112 -5.09 2.56 -11.56
C TYR A 112 -4.64 2.12 -12.96
N LEU A 113 -5.48 1.34 -13.63
CA LEU A 113 -5.38 1.06 -15.08
C LEU A 113 -6.42 1.89 -15.84
N GLU A 114 -6.04 2.44 -17.00
CA GLU A 114 -7.02 3.00 -17.92
C GLU A 114 -7.86 1.88 -18.55
N LEU A 115 -9.14 2.20 -18.79
CA LEU A 115 -10.09 1.32 -19.46
C LEU A 115 -9.82 1.25 -20.95
#